data_AF-A0A7Y9H5M6-F1
#
_entry.id   AF-A0A7Y9H5M6-F1
#
_cell.length_a   1.000
_cell.length_b   1.000
_cell.length_c   1.000
_cell.angle_alpha   90.00
_cell.angle_beta   90.00
_cell.angle_gamma   90.00
#
_symmetry.space_group_name_H-M   'P 1'
#
loop_
_entity.id
_entity.type
_entity.pdbx_description
1 polymer ?
#
loop_
_entity_poly.entity_id
_entity_poly.type
_entity_poly.pdbx_seq_one_letter_code
_entity_poly.pdbx_strand_id
1 'polypeptide(L)'
;MLPVFERAHPDDVRPRAALDAARVFVAGAARSRLQRVTSLDAHRAAREATDEAARLAARACGDAASAAYLHPIARATQVGHVLRATASEARIAELLAGEAAAAEVLASASSRAGAVVRDVLSRYPAAPAGRSRVARLMSELDASLR
;
A
#
# COMPACT_ATOMS: atom_id res chain seq x y z
N MET A 1 -2.31 2.88 -9.46
CA MET A 1 -3.45 3.22 -8.56
C MET A 1 -3.80 4.71 -8.48
N LEU A 2 -2.86 5.67 -8.39
CA LEU A 2 -3.19 7.10 -8.24
C LEU A 2 -4.23 7.67 -9.24
N PRO A 3 -4.19 7.34 -10.56
CA PRO A 3 -5.22 7.79 -11.50
C PRO A 3 -6.66 7.37 -11.16
N VAL A 4 -6.84 6.31 -10.37
CA VAL A 4 -8.17 5.89 -9.89
C VAL A 4 -8.75 6.93 -8.93
N PHE A 5 -7.93 7.43 -8.01
CA PHE A 5 -8.35 8.47 -7.09
C PHE A 5 -8.62 9.79 -7.82
N GLU A 6 -7.73 10.20 -8.73
CA GLU A 6 -7.83 11.51 -9.39
C GLU A 6 -8.98 11.64 -10.36
N ARG A 7 -9.46 10.53 -10.93
CA ARG A 7 -10.71 10.56 -11.70
C ARG A 7 -11.92 10.84 -10.81
N ALA A 8 -11.91 10.36 -9.57
CA ALA A 8 -12.99 10.56 -8.62
C ALA A 8 -12.89 11.92 -7.89
N HIS A 9 -11.67 12.39 -7.63
CA HIS A 9 -11.37 13.60 -6.87
C HIS A 9 -10.25 14.41 -7.56
N PRO A 10 -10.53 15.05 -8.71
CA PRO A 10 -9.49 15.69 -9.54
C PRO A 10 -8.77 16.85 -8.85
N ASP A 11 -9.46 17.56 -7.95
CA ASP A 11 -8.90 18.73 -7.24
C ASP A 11 -8.18 18.36 -5.94
N ASP A 12 -8.25 17.10 -5.49
CA ASP A 12 -7.60 16.65 -4.26
C ASP A 12 -6.19 16.11 -4.53
N VAL A 13 -5.21 16.97 -4.27
CA VAL A 13 -3.78 16.67 -4.50
C VAL A 13 -3.14 15.81 -3.41
N ARG A 14 -3.83 15.52 -2.29
CA ARG A 14 -3.22 14.89 -1.10
C ARG A 14 -2.58 13.52 -1.41
N PRO A 15 -3.22 12.59 -2.16
CA PRO A 15 -2.57 11.32 -2.50
C PRO A 15 -1.35 11.45 -3.42
N ARG A 16 -1.38 12.39 -4.38
CA ARG A 16 -0.22 12.67 -5.24
C ARG A 16 0.96 13.17 -4.41
N ALA A 17 0.72 14.13 -3.52
CA ALA A 17 1.74 14.66 -2.62
C ALA A 17 2.38 13.56 -1.74
N ALA A 18 1.61 12.56 -1.29
CA ALA A 18 2.16 11.42 -0.58
C ALA A 18 3.05 10.54 -1.46
N LEU A 19 2.60 10.23 -2.68
CA LEU A 19 3.41 9.45 -3.62
C LEU A 19 4.72 10.17 -3.98
N ASP A 20 4.66 11.48 -4.18
CA ASP A 20 5.86 12.28 -4.49
C ASP A 20 6.81 12.36 -3.29
N ALA A 21 6.29 12.50 -2.06
CA ALA A 21 7.11 12.43 -0.84
C ALA A 21 7.80 11.05 -0.67
N ALA A 22 7.12 9.97 -1.04
CA ALA A 22 7.69 8.62 -1.06
C ALA A 22 8.83 8.51 -2.09
N ARG A 23 8.62 9.04 -3.31
CA ARG A 23 9.65 9.07 -4.36
C ARG A 23 10.90 9.84 -3.94
N VAL A 24 10.74 10.98 -3.27
CA VAL A 24 11.86 11.76 -2.72
C VAL A 24 12.69 10.92 -1.74
N PHE A 25 12.05 10.15 -0.86
CA PHE A 25 12.75 9.24 0.06
C PHE A 25 13.46 8.10 -0.67
N VAL A 26 12.79 7.46 -1.63
CA VAL A 26 13.38 6.38 -2.45
C VAL A 26 14.58 6.88 -3.26
N ALA A 27 14.60 8.15 -3.66
CA ALA A 27 15.73 8.80 -4.33
C ALA A 27 16.92 9.12 -3.39
N GLY A 28 16.87 8.72 -2.12
CA GLY A 28 17.98 8.84 -1.16
C GLY A 28 17.89 10.03 -0.21
N ALA A 29 16.80 10.82 -0.26
CA ALA A 29 16.60 11.88 0.74
C ALA A 29 16.35 11.30 2.13
N ALA A 30 16.74 12.06 3.16
CA ALA A 30 16.50 11.65 4.54
C ALA A 30 15.01 11.55 4.87
N ARG A 31 14.67 10.64 5.78
CA ARG A 31 13.33 10.57 6.41
C ARG A 31 13.02 11.90 7.09
N SER A 32 11.92 12.55 6.71
CA SER A 32 11.59 13.90 7.15
C SER A 32 10.11 14.09 7.49
N ARG A 33 9.76 15.29 8.00
CA ARG A 33 8.37 15.69 8.24
C ARG A 33 7.51 15.61 6.97
N LEU A 34 8.09 15.76 5.78
CA LEU A 34 7.36 15.71 4.50
C LEU A 34 6.58 14.40 4.37
N GLN A 35 7.25 13.26 4.48
CA GLN A 35 6.61 11.94 4.37
C GLN A 35 5.51 11.74 5.42
N ARG A 36 5.74 12.23 6.64
CA ARG A 36 4.76 12.09 7.73
C ARG A 36 3.49 12.88 7.46
N VAL A 37 3.63 14.14 7.04
CA VAL A 37 2.49 15.03 6.79
C VAL A 37 1.67 14.53 5.61
N THR A 38 2.33 14.29 4.47
CA THR A 38 1.62 13.88 3.25
C THR A 38 0.98 12.50 3.40
N SER A 39 1.60 11.57 4.13
CA SER A 39 0.98 10.29 4.47
C SER A 39 -0.33 10.47 5.26
N LEU A 40 -0.32 11.30 6.31
CA LEU A 40 -1.51 11.57 7.11
C LEU A 40 -2.60 12.25 6.29
N ASP A 41 -2.23 13.20 5.43
CA ASP A 41 -3.18 13.91 4.56
C ASP A 41 -3.80 12.96 3.52
N ALA A 42 -3.02 12.08 2.89
CA ALA A 42 -3.55 11.04 2.00
C ALA A 42 -4.48 10.05 2.74
N HIS A 43 -4.19 9.73 4.00
CA HIS A 43 -5.10 8.94 4.83
C HIS A 43 -6.37 9.68 5.24
N ARG A 44 -6.37 11.02 5.31
CA ARG A 44 -7.60 11.82 5.46
C ARG A 44 -8.41 11.81 4.17
N ALA A 45 -7.77 12.05 3.03
CA ALA A 45 -8.40 11.92 1.70
C ALA A 45 -9.06 10.55 1.51
N ALA A 46 -8.38 9.47 1.91
CA ALA A 46 -8.94 8.13 1.88
C ALA A 46 -10.20 7.98 2.74
N ARG A 47 -10.27 8.64 3.90
CA ARG A 47 -11.44 8.61 4.79
C ARG A 47 -12.61 9.41 4.23
N GLU A 48 -12.33 10.46 3.47
CA GLU A 48 -13.32 11.34 2.84
C GLU A 48 -13.86 10.76 1.52
N ALA A 49 -13.12 9.85 0.88
CA ALA A 49 -13.53 9.19 -0.37
C ALA A 49 -14.71 8.21 -0.16
N THR A 50 -15.78 8.44 -0.91
CA THR A 50 -17.01 7.64 -0.89
C THR A 50 -16.89 6.34 -1.69
N ASP A 51 -16.16 6.37 -2.80
CA ASP A 51 -15.84 5.19 -3.61
C ASP A 51 -14.75 4.31 -2.96
N GLU A 52 -14.95 2.98 -3.00
CA GLU A 52 -14.00 2.04 -2.39
C GLU A 52 -12.64 2.07 -3.12
N ALA A 53 -12.63 2.13 -4.46
CA ALA A 53 -11.41 2.09 -5.24
C ALA A 53 -10.57 3.37 -5.05
N ALA A 54 -11.21 4.54 -5.02
CA ALA A 54 -10.59 5.81 -4.67
C ALA A 54 -10.02 5.78 -3.24
N ARG A 55 -10.80 5.33 -2.26
CA ARG A 55 -10.34 5.17 -0.87
C ARG A 55 -9.10 4.30 -0.75
N LEU A 56 -9.07 3.18 -1.45
CA LEU A 56 -7.93 2.26 -1.46
C LEU A 56 -6.71 2.90 -2.13
N ALA A 57 -6.91 3.61 -3.25
CA ALA A 57 -5.83 4.30 -3.95
C ALA A 57 -5.19 5.39 -3.08
N ALA A 58 -6.00 6.24 -2.44
CA ALA A 58 -5.50 7.26 -1.51
C ALA A 58 -4.78 6.66 -0.30
N ARG A 59 -5.34 5.58 0.28
CA ARG A 59 -4.70 4.87 1.39
C ARG A 59 -3.32 4.34 0.98
N ALA A 60 -3.22 3.70 -0.17
CA ALA A 60 -1.98 3.13 -0.65
C ALA A 60 -0.91 4.18 -0.98
N CYS A 61 -1.30 5.37 -1.46
CA CYS A 61 -0.38 6.51 -1.56
C CYS A 61 0.13 6.96 -0.18
N GLY A 62 -0.75 7.01 0.82
CA GLY A 62 -0.35 7.27 2.21
C GLY A 62 0.57 6.21 2.79
N ASP A 63 0.31 4.93 2.49
CA ASP A 63 1.15 3.79 2.91
C ASP A 63 2.56 3.88 2.31
N ALA A 64 2.67 4.26 1.03
CA ALA A 64 3.96 4.46 0.36
C ALA A 64 4.82 5.53 1.06
N ALA A 65 4.23 6.67 1.45
CA ALA A 65 4.92 7.69 2.22
C ALA A 65 5.27 7.22 3.65
N SER A 66 4.42 6.38 4.24
CA SER A 66 4.63 5.79 5.57
C SER A 66 5.71 4.70 5.61
N ALA A 67 6.12 4.12 4.47
CA ALA A 67 7.10 3.05 4.42
C ALA A 67 8.44 3.42 5.08
N ALA A 68 8.84 4.70 5.03
CA ALA A 68 10.03 5.23 5.69
C ALA A 68 9.99 5.13 7.24
N TYR A 69 8.84 4.76 7.81
CA TYR A 69 8.59 4.65 9.24
C TYR A 69 8.29 3.22 9.70
N LEU A 70 8.58 2.20 8.87
CA LEU A 70 8.50 0.80 9.28
C LEU A 70 9.32 0.58 10.55
N HIS A 71 8.66 0.09 11.61
CA HIS A 71 9.31 -0.12 12.90
C HIS A 71 9.93 -1.53 12.95
N PRO A 72 11.19 -1.69 13.39
CA PRO A 72 11.83 -3.02 13.50
C PRO A 72 11.27 -3.92 14.63
N ILE A 73 10.10 -3.60 15.19
CA ILE A 73 9.47 -4.44 16.19
C ILE A 73 8.74 -5.57 15.46
N ALA A 74 9.09 -6.82 15.77
CA ALA A 74 8.48 -8.03 15.22
C ALA A 74 7.01 -8.18 15.67
N ARG A 75 6.10 -7.43 15.04
CA ARG A 75 4.65 -7.51 15.20
C ARG A 75 4.00 -7.75 13.85
N ALA A 76 3.04 -8.67 13.78
CA ALA A 76 2.26 -8.97 12.58
C ALA A 76 1.64 -7.72 11.93
N THR A 77 1.26 -6.71 12.73
CA THR A 77 0.71 -5.44 12.22
C THR A 77 1.70 -4.62 11.40
N GLN A 78 3.02 -4.86 11.54
CA GLN A 78 4.04 -4.18 10.75
C GLN A 78 4.07 -4.64 9.29
N VAL A 79 3.62 -5.86 8.97
CA VAL A 79 3.57 -6.38 7.60
C VAL A 79 2.71 -5.49 6.69
N GLY A 80 1.70 -4.82 7.25
CA GLY A 80 0.88 -3.87 6.52
C GLY A 80 1.67 -2.68 5.93
N HIS A 81 2.78 -2.27 6.55
CA HIS A 81 3.64 -1.22 5.99
C HIS A 81 4.40 -1.68 4.74
N VAL A 82 4.51 -2.99 4.52
CA VAL A 82 5.18 -3.57 3.36
C VAL A 82 4.16 -3.97 2.28
N LEU A 83 3.07 -4.64 2.67
CA LEU A 83 2.20 -5.35 1.72
C LEU A 83 0.82 -4.70 1.48
N ARG A 84 0.35 -3.81 2.36
CA ARG A 84 -1.03 -3.29 2.28
C ARG A 84 -1.30 -2.47 1.02
N ALA A 85 -0.31 -1.72 0.53
CA ALA A 85 -0.44 -0.96 -0.70
C ALA A 85 -0.71 -1.89 -1.90
N THR A 86 0.06 -2.97 -2.03
CA THR A 86 -0.12 -3.98 -3.08
C THR A 86 -1.43 -4.75 -2.92
N ALA A 87 -1.80 -5.13 -1.70
CA ALA A 87 -3.11 -5.76 -1.45
C ALA A 87 -4.28 -4.83 -1.81
N SER A 88 -4.12 -3.51 -1.59
CA SER A 88 -5.09 -2.50 -2.02
C SER A 88 -5.14 -2.38 -3.55
N GLU A 89 -3.99 -2.50 -4.23
CA GLU A 89 -3.93 -2.56 -5.70
C GLU A 89 -4.71 -3.75 -6.25
N ALA A 90 -4.49 -4.95 -5.70
CA ALA A 90 -5.20 -6.15 -6.09
C ALA A 90 -6.72 -5.99 -5.86
N ARG A 91 -7.12 -5.40 -4.73
CA ARG A 91 -8.55 -5.11 -4.47
C ARG A 91 -9.13 -4.10 -5.46
N ILE A 92 -8.38 -3.08 -5.86
CA ILE A 92 -8.83 -2.13 -6.90
C ILE A 92 -8.99 -2.86 -8.23
N ALA A 93 -8.04 -3.71 -8.62
CA ALA A 93 -8.13 -4.50 -9.84
C ALA A 93 -9.35 -5.43 -9.81
N GLU A 94 -9.61 -6.09 -8.67
CA GLU A 94 -10.78 -6.93 -8.44
C GLU A 94 -12.09 -6.16 -8.59
N LEU A 95 -12.18 -4.95 -8.04
CA LEU A 95 -13.37 -4.10 -8.17
C LEU A 95 -13.65 -3.68 -9.61
N LEU A 96 -12.60 -3.52 -10.42
CA LEU A 96 -12.73 -3.02 -11.79
C LEU A 96 -12.88 -4.13 -12.84
N ALA A 97 -12.30 -5.31 -12.59
CA ALA A 97 -12.16 -6.38 -13.59
C ALA A 97 -12.30 -7.80 -13.04
N GLY A 98 -12.67 -7.97 -11.76
CA GLY A 98 -12.93 -9.26 -11.13
C GLY A 98 -11.69 -9.97 -10.58
N GLU A 99 -11.92 -11.15 -9.99
CA GLU A 99 -10.91 -11.88 -9.18
C GLU A 99 -9.64 -12.24 -9.96
N ALA A 100 -9.76 -12.54 -11.26
CA ALA A 100 -8.61 -12.84 -12.12
C ALA A 100 -7.61 -11.67 -12.19
N ALA A 101 -8.10 -10.44 -12.30
CA ALA A 101 -7.25 -9.26 -12.31
C ALA A 101 -6.54 -9.03 -10.96
N ALA A 102 -7.18 -9.38 -9.84
CA ALA A 102 -6.53 -9.39 -8.53
C ALA A 102 -5.36 -10.40 -8.48
N ALA A 103 -5.60 -11.62 -8.97
CA ALA A 103 -4.60 -12.68 -9.01
C ALA A 103 -3.38 -12.30 -9.87
N GLU A 104 -3.59 -11.66 -11.01
CA GLU A 104 -2.52 -11.13 -11.87
C GLU A 104 -1.66 -10.07 -11.15
N VAL A 105 -2.30 -9.16 -10.42
CA VAL A 105 -1.58 -8.15 -9.61
C VAL A 105 -0.71 -8.82 -8.55
N LEU A 106 -1.23 -9.82 -7.83
CA LEU A 106 -0.46 -10.56 -6.83
C LEU A 106 0.69 -11.33 -7.47
N ALA A 107 0.47 -12.04 -8.57
CA ALA A 107 1.52 -12.76 -9.28
C ALA A 107 2.64 -11.83 -9.78
N SER A 108 2.27 -10.68 -10.34
CA SER A 108 3.22 -9.65 -10.79
C SER A 108 3.99 -9.00 -9.63
N ALA A 109 3.36 -8.83 -8.47
CA ALA A 109 4.04 -8.34 -7.28
C ALA A 109 5.06 -9.37 -6.76
N SER A 110 4.67 -10.65 -6.70
CA SER A 110 5.53 -11.73 -6.21
C SER A 110 6.75 -11.98 -7.10
N SER A 111 6.60 -11.82 -8.42
CA SER A 111 7.73 -11.93 -9.36
C SER A 111 8.73 -10.77 -9.25
N ARG A 112 8.25 -9.56 -8.90
CA ARG A 112 9.11 -8.36 -8.70
C ARG A 112 9.74 -8.29 -7.31
N ALA A 113 9.21 -9.03 -6.32
CA ALA A 113 9.73 -9.03 -4.97
C ALA A 113 11.08 -9.76 -4.87
N GLY A 114 12.15 -8.97 -4.92
CA GLY A 114 13.53 -9.46 -4.76
C GLY A 114 13.88 -9.91 -3.34
N ALA A 115 15.10 -10.45 -3.18
CA ALA A 115 15.58 -11.04 -1.94
C ALA A 115 15.48 -10.11 -0.72
N VAL A 116 15.73 -8.81 -0.88
CA VAL A 116 15.66 -7.83 0.22
C VAL A 116 14.24 -7.73 0.80
N VAL A 117 13.20 -7.73 -0.04
CA VAL A 117 11.81 -7.65 0.44
C VAL A 117 11.46 -8.91 1.23
N ARG A 118 11.86 -10.08 0.72
CA ARG A 118 11.62 -11.38 1.35
C ARG A 118 12.34 -11.50 2.69
N ASP A 119 13.61 -11.05 2.75
CA ASP A 119 14.39 -10.99 3.98
C ASP A 119 13.82 -9.99 5.00
N VAL A 120 13.28 -8.85 4.56
CA VAL A 120 12.57 -7.94 5.47
C VAL A 120 11.31 -8.60 6.02
N LEU A 121 10.51 -9.28 5.18
CA LEU A 121 9.28 -9.94 5.60
C LEU A 121 9.53 -11.10 6.58
N SER A 122 10.61 -11.86 6.40
CA SER A 122 10.96 -13.01 7.27
C SER A 122 11.24 -12.61 8.72
N ARG A 123 11.60 -11.33 8.97
CA ARG A 123 11.83 -10.76 10.31
C ARG A 123 10.54 -10.47 11.09
N TYR A 124 9.39 -10.48 10.42
CA TYR A 124 8.08 -10.25 11.04
C TYR A 124 7.27 -11.55 11.07
N PRO A 125 6.39 -11.72 12.07
CA PRO A 125 5.35 -12.75 12.02
C PRO A 125 4.50 -12.61 10.75
N ALA A 126 3.87 -13.70 10.34
CA ALA A 126 2.97 -13.70 9.18
C ALA A 126 1.89 -12.61 9.29
N ALA A 127 1.45 -12.11 8.13
CA ALA A 127 0.38 -11.13 8.04
C ALA A 127 -0.88 -11.63 8.80
N PRO A 128 -1.55 -10.77 9.59
CA PRO A 128 -2.74 -11.18 10.32
C PRO A 128 -3.87 -11.49 9.34
N ALA A 129 -4.49 -12.67 9.50
CA ALA A 129 -5.69 -13.05 8.76
C ALA A 129 -6.88 -12.17 9.23
N GLY A 130 -7.15 -11.11 8.48
CA GLY A 130 -8.27 -10.21 8.75
C GLY A 130 -9.53 -10.56 7.97
N ARG A 131 -10.69 -10.04 8.40
CA ARG A 131 -11.99 -10.28 7.76
C ARG A 131 -12.18 -9.49 6.45
N SER A 132 -11.49 -8.38 6.27
CA SER A 132 -11.60 -7.55 5.05
C SER A 132 -10.98 -8.24 3.84
N ARG A 133 -11.50 -7.97 2.62
CA ARG A 133 -10.93 -8.51 1.38
C ARG A 133 -9.46 -8.12 1.19
N VAL A 134 -9.10 -6.87 1.51
CA VAL A 134 -7.70 -6.41 1.51
C VAL A 134 -6.82 -7.21 2.46
N ALA A 135 -7.31 -7.55 3.66
CA ALA A 135 -6.53 -8.36 4.60
C ALA A 135 -6.31 -9.80 4.10
N ARG A 136 -7.30 -10.39 3.42
CA ARG A 136 -7.14 -11.70 2.76
C ARG A 136 -6.10 -11.65 1.65
N LEU A 137 -6.21 -10.69 0.73
CA LEU A 137 -5.23 -10.49 -0.36
C LEU A 137 -3.82 -10.21 0.18
N MET A 138 -3.71 -9.46 1.29
CA MET A 138 -2.41 -9.21 1.96
C MET A 138 -1.82 -10.49 2.56
N SER A 139 -2.65 -11.34 3.16
CA SER A 139 -2.23 -12.64 3.70
C SER A 139 -1.82 -13.62 2.59
N GLU A 140 -2.55 -13.64 1.47
CA GLU A 140 -2.21 -14.43 0.29
C GLU A 140 -0.87 -13.99 -0.31
N LEU A 141 -0.66 -12.67 -0.42
CA LEU A 141 0.61 -12.10 -0.88
C LEU A 141 1.77 -12.46 0.07
N ASP A 142 1.59 -12.27 1.39
CA ASP A 142 2.60 -12.61 2.39
C ASP A 142 3.01 -14.09 2.31
N ALA A 143 2.03 -14.99 2.17
CA ALA A 143 2.30 -16.43 2.01
C ALA A 143 3.10 -16.74 0.74
N SER A 144 2.83 -16.06 -0.39
CA SER A 144 3.58 -16.27 -1.65
C SER A 144 5.01 -15.72 -1.63
N LEU A 145 5.32 -14.84 -0.66
CA LEU A 145 6.60 -14.17 -0.55
C LEU A 145 7.57 -14.86 0.42
N ARG A 146 7.07 -15.78 1.25
CA ARG A 146 7.82 -16.50 2.27
C ARG A 146 8.31 -17.87 1.80
#